data_AF-A0A7J7JQJ0-F1
#
_entry.id   AF-A0A7J7JQJ0-F1
#
_cell.length_a   1.000
_cell.length_b   1.000
_cell.length_c   1.000
_cell.angle_alpha   90.00
_cell.angle_beta   90.00
_cell.angle_gamma   90.00
#
_symmetry.space_group_name_H-M   'P 1'
#
loop_
_entity.id
_entity.type
_entity.pdbx_description
1 polymer ?
#
loop_
_entity_poly.entity_id
_entity_poly.type
_entity_poly.pdbx_seq_one_letter_code
_entity_poly.pdbx_strand_id
1 'polypeptide(L)'
;MVIVILYYFENLAHIVIDFDHIFYTLKMELLHAINMKRLQSQLKHLQPKDVLRLTPLDLINMPGIGTISTANELLDAVSKFVAPSSTTLYDLLNSTTSSKLRTGLEELDRVLLGGLPSGTITELAGPSGSGKTQMCCQLSVLAAAPQHAGGLAAGALYIDTEGAASACRIREITSSRFQISQTRRENSSRIFLHTVSTADSLHHLSLAHCSGTDMLITYT
;
A
#
# COMPACT_ATOMS: atom_id res chain seq x y z
N MET A 1 -15.95 -4.39 14.55
CA MET A 1 -15.32 -3.28 13.82
C MET A 1 -14.53 -3.89 12.67
N VAL A 2 -14.99 -3.70 11.44
CA VAL A 2 -14.30 -4.23 10.26
C VAL A 2 -13.26 -3.19 9.83
N ILE A 3 -11.98 -3.46 10.07
CA ILE A 3 -10.89 -2.61 9.58
C ILE A 3 -10.58 -3.06 8.15
N VAL A 4 -11.08 -2.31 7.17
CA VAL A 4 -10.74 -2.54 5.76
C VAL A 4 -9.70 -1.51 5.36
N ILE A 5 -8.45 -1.94 5.27
CA ILE A 5 -7.37 -1.11 4.75
C ILE A 5 -7.32 -1.31 3.24
N LEU A 6 -8.05 -0.46 2.51
CA LEU A 6 -7.93 -0.40 1.06
C LEU A 6 -6.59 0.25 0.69
N TYR A 7 -5.56 -0.58 0.48
CA TYR A 7 -4.37 -0.16 -0.24
C TYR A 7 -4.63 -0.31 -1.73
N TYR A 8 -4.74 0.80 -2.45
CA TYR A 8 -4.78 0.81 -3.91
C TYR A 8 -3.51 1.47 -4.44
N PHE A 9 -2.74 0.72 -5.23
CA PHE A 9 -1.54 1.19 -5.91
C PHE A 9 -1.93 1.70 -7.29
N GLU A 10 -1.75 2.99 -7.56
CA GLU A 10 -1.66 3.47 -8.94
C GLU A 10 -0.27 3.12 -9.47
N ASN A 11 -0.21 2.57 -10.70
CA ASN A 11 0.98 2.39 -11.54
C ASN A 11 2.33 2.53 -10.82
N LEU A 12 3.04 1.40 -10.64
CA LEU A 12 4.46 1.33 -10.25
C LEU A 12 5.42 1.90 -11.35
N ALA A 13 5.01 2.97 -12.05
CA ALA A 13 5.89 3.73 -12.93
C ALA A 13 6.68 4.82 -12.18
N HIS A 14 6.36 5.09 -10.91
CA HIS A 14 7.14 6.01 -10.09
C HIS A 14 8.30 5.27 -9.43
N ILE A 15 9.37 5.17 -10.22
CA ILE A 15 10.74 4.78 -9.85
C ILE A 15 10.76 3.58 -8.89
N VAL A 16 10.87 2.38 -9.47
CA VAL A 16 11.51 1.27 -8.77
C VAL A 16 12.95 1.72 -8.53
N ILE A 17 13.15 2.45 -7.44
CA ILE A 17 14.46 2.72 -6.92
C ILE A 17 14.84 1.41 -6.28
N ASP A 18 15.58 0.65 -7.05
CA ASP A 18 16.24 -0.52 -6.55
C ASP A 18 17.24 -0.09 -5.46
N PHE A 19 17.20 -0.82 -4.36
CA PHE A 19 18.23 -0.77 -3.35
C PHE A 19 19.62 -0.92 -3.96
N ASP A 20 19.77 -1.62 -5.09
CA ASP A 20 21.03 -1.70 -5.83
C ASP A 20 21.61 -0.33 -6.22
N HIS A 21 20.78 0.67 -6.56
CA HIS A 21 21.25 2.03 -6.87
C HIS A 21 21.66 2.81 -5.61
N ILE A 22 20.91 2.63 -4.52
CA ILE A 22 21.27 3.17 -3.20
C ILE A 22 22.57 2.55 -2.71
N PHE A 23 22.70 1.23 -2.84
CA PHE A 23 23.90 0.49 -2.47
C PHE A 23 25.08 0.87 -3.36
N TYR A 24 24.88 1.19 -4.64
CA TYR A 24 25.94 1.75 -5.48
C TYR A 24 26.39 3.13 -5.00
N THR A 25 25.46 4.02 -4.65
CA THR A 25 25.74 5.36 -4.11
C THR A 25 26.46 5.27 -2.75
N LEU A 26 25.94 4.44 -1.84
CA LEU A 26 26.56 4.10 -0.56
C LEU A 26 27.94 3.45 -0.73
N LYS A 27 28.13 2.60 -1.74
CA LYS A 27 29.41 1.96 -2.01
C LYS A 27 30.47 2.95 -2.48
N MET A 28 30.08 4.08 -3.07
CA MET A 28 31.00 5.17 -3.44
C MET A 28 31.35 6.09 -2.25
N GLU A 29 30.46 6.21 -1.25
CA GLU A 29 30.67 7.08 -0.07
C GLU A 29 31.21 6.32 1.18
N LEU A 30 30.86 5.05 1.35
CA LEU A 30 31.07 4.26 2.57
C LEU A 30 31.74 2.91 2.25
N LEU A 31 33.02 2.96 1.87
CA LEU A 31 33.76 1.76 1.45
C LEU A 31 34.21 0.82 2.59
N HIS A 32 34.10 1.22 3.87
CA HIS A 32 34.91 0.57 4.92
C HIS A 32 34.16 0.02 6.15
N ALA A 33 32.87 0.30 6.37
CA ALA A 33 32.19 -0.07 7.63
C ALA A 33 31.02 -1.04 7.49
N ILE A 34 30.37 -1.10 6.32
CA ILE A 34 29.09 -1.81 6.16
C ILE A 34 29.29 -3.12 5.42
N ASN A 35 28.81 -4.22 6.00
CA ASN A 35 28.69 -5.48 5.27
C ASN A 35 27.50 -5.40 4.29
N MET A 36 27.75 -4.82 3.11
CA MET A 36 26.72 -4.50 2.12
C MET A 36 25.92 -5.71 1.66
N LYS A 37 26.53 -6.91 1.54
CA LYS A 37 25.81 -8.14 1.17
C LYS A 37 24.81 -8.56 2.23
N ARG A 38 25.18 -8.41 3.50
CA ARG A 38 24.32 -8.77 4.64
C ARG A 38 23.20 -7.73 4.79
N LEU A 39 23.53 -6.45 4.66
CA LEU A 39 22.56 -5.36 4.68
C LEU A 39 21.56 -5.48 3.53
N GLN A 40 22.03 -5.77 2.30
CA GLN A 40 21.18 -6.09 1.15
C GLN A 40 20.16 -7.18 1.49
N SER A 41 20.61 -8.30 2.08
CA SER A 41 19.71 -9.40 2.44
C SER A 41 18.63 -9.04 3.47
N GLN A 42 18.91 -8.07 4.35
CA GLN A 42 18.00 -7.63 5.41
C GLN A 42 17.03 -6.56 4.90
N LEU A 43 17.53 -5.65 4.06
CA LEU A 43 16.75 -4.55 3.51
C LEU A 43 15.96 -4.94 2.24
N LYS A 44 16.20 -6.11 1.65
CA LYS A 44 15.54 -6.57 0.41
C LYS A 44 13.99 -6.54 0.45
N HIS A 45 13.41 -6.56 1.65
CA HIS A 45 11.96 -6.54 1.85
C HIS A 45 11.39 -5.15 2.10
N LEU A 46 12.26 -4.16 2.31
CA LEU A 46 11.86 -2.79 2.59
C LEU A 46 11.86 -1.97 1.29
N GLN A 47 11.34 -0.76 1.35
CA GLN A 47 11.63 0.28 0.36
C GLN A 47 12.57 1.32 1.00
N PRO A 48 13.29 2.11 0.21
CA PRO A 48 14.17 3.16 0.74
C PRO A 48 13.49 4.08 1.76
N LYS A 49 12.25 4.49 1.47
CA LYS A 49 11.40 5.29 2.39
C LYS A 49 11.07 4.59 3.71
N ASP A 50 11.06 3.26 3.74
CA ASP A 50 10.77 2.50 4.97
C ASP A 50 11.99 2.48 5.90
N VAL A 51 13.20 2.57 5.35
CA VAL A 51 14.43 2.74 6.15
C VAL A 51 14.38 4.05 6.94
N LEU A 52 13.79 5.11 6.37
CA LEU A 52 13.62 6.40 7.06
C LEU A 52 12.61 6.34 8.23
N ARG A 53 11.83 5.27 8.36
CA ARG A 53 10.92 5.05 9.51
C ARG A 53 11.62 4.38 10.69
N LEU A 54 12.81 3.82 10.46
CA LEU A 54 13.60 3.15 11.49
C LEU A 54 14.42 4.18 12.27
N THR A 55 14.50 3.99 13.58
CA THR A 55 15.40 4.78 14.39
C THR A 55 16.85 4.30 14.20
N PRO A 56 17.86 5.14 14.49
CA PRO A 56 19.25 4.69 14.52
C PRO A 56 19.47 3.46 15.42
N LEU A 57 18.69 3.31 16.50
CA LEU A 57 18.77 2.16 17.40
C LEU A 57 18.25 0.88 16.74
N ASP A 58 17.15 0.96 15.99
CA ASP A 58 16.60 -0.17 15.23
C ASP A 58 17.62 -0.66 14.19
N LEU A 59 18.30 0.29 13.54
CA LEU A 59 19.33 0.00 12.54
C LEU A 59 20.59 -0.62 13.15
N ILE A 60 21.05 -0.17 14.32
CA ILE A 60 22.23 -0.77 14.99
C ILE A 60 22.01 -2.26 15.29
N ASN A 61 20.77 -2.62 15.63
CA ASN A 61 20.39 -4.02 15.88
C ASN A 61 20.39 -4.87 14.60
N MET A 62 20.46 -4.26 13.41
CA MET A 62 20.55 -4.98 12.15
C MET A 62 21.97 -5.50 11.89
N PRO A 63 22.12 -6.77 11.48
CA PRO A 63 23.43 -7.34 11.15
C PRO A 63 24.13 -6.58 10.02
N GLY A 64 25.27 -5.96 10.32
CA GLY A 64 26.09 -5.25 9.33
C GLY A 64 26.13 -3.73 9.49
N ILE A 65 25.35 -3.14 10.41
CA ILE A 65 25.42 -1.72 10.79
C ILE A 65 26.24 -1.56 12.08
N GLY A 66 25.81 -2.18 13.18
CA GLY A 66 26.56 -2.36 14.43
C GLY A 66 26.98 -1.09 15.19
N THR A 67 26.95 0.09 14.58
CA THR A 67 27.35 1.38 15.19
C THR A 67 26.37 2.49 14.83
N ILE A 68 26.22 3.46 15.73
CA ILE A 68 25.30 4.58 15.54
C ILE A 68 25.75 5.56 14.45
N SER A 69 27.06 5.71 14.24
CA SER A 69 27.62 6.51 13.15
C SER A 69 27.19 5.93 11.80
N THR A 70 27.35 4.61 11.63
CA THR A 70 26.95 3.91 10.41
C THR A 70 25.45 3.94 10.17
N ALA A 71 24.64 3.85 11.23
CA ALA A 71 23.19 3.98 11.13
C ALA A 71 22.78 5.39 10.64
N ASN A 72 23.40 6.44 11.18
CA ASN A 72 23.13 7.82 10.76
C ASN A 72 23.62 8.10 9.33
N GLU A 73 24.78 7.55 8.95
CA GLU A 73 25.30 7.63 7.58
C GLU A 73 24.35 6.98 6.57
N LEU A 74 23.81 5.79 6.90
CA LEU A 74 22.79 5.13 6.08
C LEU A 74 21.52 5.99 5.96
N LEU A 75 21.01 6.51 7.08
CA LEU A 75 19.81 7.35 7.07
C LEU A 75 20.02 8.63 6.25
N ASP A 76 21.18 9.28 6.36
CA ASP A 76 21.51 10.49 5.60
C ASP A 76 21.60 10.20 4.09
N ALA A 77 22.27 9.12 3.70
CA ALA A 77 22.36 8.70 2.32
C ALA A 77 20.99 8.34 1.73
N VAL A 78 20.17 7.56 2.46
CA VAL A 78 18.79 7.24 2.04
C VAL A 78 17.94 8.50 1.99
N SER A 79 18.09 9.43 2.94
CA SER A 79 17.36 10.69 2.97
C SER A 79 17.65 11.53 1.73
N LYS A 80 18.93 11.77 1.42
CA LYS A 80 19.35 12.48 0.20
C LYS A 80 18.85 11.83 -1.07
N PHE A 81 18.82 10.50 -1.06
CA PHE A 81 18.40 9.70 -2.18
C PHE A 81 16.86 9.75 -2.41
N VAL A 82 16.07 9.74 -1.33
CA VAL A 82 14.59 9.73 -1.37
C VAL A 82 13.98 11.14 -1.37
N ALA A 83 14.72 12.15 -0.92
CA ALA A 83 14.23 13.51 -0.79
C ALA A 83 13.65 14.04 -2.12
N PRO A 84 12.37 14.46 -2.14
CA PRO A 84 11.79 15.04 -3.33
C PRO A 84 12.49 16.37 -3.66
N SER A 85 12.55 16.71 -4.94
CA SER A 85 13.00 18.04 -5.36
C SER A 85 12.07 19.12 -4.80
N SER A 86 12.64 20.26 -4.40
CA SER A 86 11.83 21.40 -3.94
C SER A 86 10.83 21.79 -5.03
N THR A 87 9.55 21.85 -4.67
CA THR A 87 8.44 22.16 -5.58
C THR A 87 7.81 23.47 -5.14
N THR A 88 7.38 24.30 -6.08
CA THR A 88 6.69 25.56 -5.75
C THR A 88 5.26 25.27 -5.27
N LEU A 89 4.67 26.19 -4.49
CA LEU A 89 3.26 26.05 -4.10
C LEU A 89 2.33 26.00 -5.32
N TYR A 90 2.66 26.76 -6.38
CA TYR A 90 1.88 26.78 -7.61
C TYR A 90 1.87 25.41 -8.30
N ASP A 91 3.05 24.79 -8.44
CA ASP A 91 3.17 23.45 -9.03
C ASP A 91 2.45 22.40 -8.17
N LEU A 92 2.56 22.49 -6.84
CA LEU A 92 1.90 21.58 -5.92
C LEU A 92 0.36 21.63 -6.05
N LEU A 93 -0.22 22.83 -6.10
CA LEU A 93 -1.67 23.00 -6.28
C LEU A 93 -2.17 22.46 -7.62
N ASN A 94 -1.33 22.49 -8.65
CA ASN A 94 -1.63 21.95 -9.97
C ASN A 94 -1.31 20.44 -10.09
N SER A 95 -0.49 19.89 -9.20
CA SER A 95 -0.11 18.47 -9.19
C SER A 95 -0.96 17.61 -8.24
N THR A 96 -1.78 18.21 -7.38
CA THR A 96 -2.66 17.49 -6.43
C THR A 96 -3.87 16.86 -7.13
N THR A 97 -3.63 15.90 -8.01
CA THR A 97 -4.65 14.95 -8.43
C THR A 97 -4.42 13.64 -7.66
N SER A 98 -4.68 13.65 -6.34
CA SER A 98 -4.79 12.35 -5.65
C SER A 98 -5.96 11.61 -6.28
N SER A 99 -5.69 10.40 -6.75
CA SER A 99 -6.72 9.52 -7.27
C SER A 99 -7.80 9.30 -6.23
N LYS A 100 -9.05 9.44 -6.64
CA LYS A 100 -10.21 9.23 -5.77
C LYS A 100 -10.94 7.96 -6.18
N LEU A 101 -11.17 7.09 -5.22
CA LEU A 101 -12.02 5.93 -5.40
C LEU A 101 -13.48 6.35 -5.22
N ARG A 102 -14.23 6.36 -6.32
CA ARG A 102 -15.68 6.55 -6.26
C ARG A 102 -16.35 5.41 -5.50
N THR A 103 -17.35 5.74 -4.71
CA THR A 103 -18.12 4.79 -3.89
C THR A 103 -19.22 4.08 -4.68
N GLY A 104 -19.60 4.65 -5.83
CA GLY A 104 -20.76 4.21 -6.62
C GLY A 104 -22.09 4.75 -6.09
N LEU A 105 -22.06 5.62 -5.07
CA LEU A 105 -23.21 6.36 -4.55
C LEU A 105 -23.02 7.83 -4.90
N GLU A 106 -23.82 8.34 -5.83
CA GLU A 106 -23.62 9.66 -6.42
C GLU A 106 -23.63 10.80 -5.39
N GLU A 107 -24.58 10.77 -4.47
CA GLU A 107 -24.69 11.79 -3.41
C GLU A 107 -23.53 11.72 -2.42
N LEU A 108 -23.05 10.52 -2.10
CA LEU A 108 -21.89 10.34 -1.22
C LEU A 108 -20.61 10.80 -1.92
N ASP A 109 -20.43 10.44 -3.19
CA ASP A 109 -19.30 10.91 -4.00
C ASP A 109 -19.29 12.43 -4.09
N ARG A 110 -20.47 13.08 -4.21
CA ARG A 110 -20.58 14.54 -4.22
C ARG A 110 -20.10 15.16 -2.91
N VAL A 111 -20.55 14.63 -1.77
CA VAL A 111 -20.12 15.09 -0.44
C VAL A 111 -18.62 14.86 -0.21
N LEU A 112 -18.08 13.77 -0.75
CA LEU A 112 -16.65 13.44 -0.70
C LEU A 112 -15.81 14.12 -1.80
N LEU A 113 -16.40 15.07 -2.55
CA LEU A 113 -15.73 15.81 -3.62
C LEU A 113 -15.09 14.89 -4.69
N GLY A 114 -15.79 13.82 -5.07
CA GLY A 114 -15.37 12.86 -6.10
C GLY A 114 -14.97 11.47 -5.59
N GLY A 115 -15.11 11.20 -4.29
CA GLY A 115 -14.87 9.87 -3.70
C GLY A 115 -13.76 9.87 -2.64
N LEU A 116 -13.34 8.66 -2.25
CA LEU A 116 -12.34 8.45 -1.20
C LEU A 116 -10.92 8.76 -1.70
N PRO A 117 -10.17 9.67 -1.07
CA PRO A 117 -8.85 10.07 -1.54
C PRO A 117 -7.79 9.00 -1.28
N SER A 118 -6.97 8.71 -2.30
CA SER A 118 -5.78 7.86 -2.17
C SER A 118 -4.76 8.44 -1.20
N GLY A 119 -3.98 7.56 -0.57
CA GLY A 119 -2.94 7.93 0.39
C GLY A 119 -3.47 8.38 1.76
N THR A 120 -4.77 8.21 2.03
CA THR A 120 -5.40 8.55 3.31
C THR A 120 -6.06 7.34 3.96
N ILE A 121 -6.30 7.42 5.27
CA ILE A 121 -7.11 6.44 6.00
C ILE A 121 -8.54 6.97 6.10
N THR A 122 -9.50 6.19 5.61
CA THR A 122 -10.94 6.46 5.77
C THR A 122 -11.55 5.44 6.72
N GLU A 123 -12.25 5.90 7.75
CA GLU A 123 -12.98 5.05 8.69
C GLU A 123 -14.48 4.99 8.36
N LEU A 124 -15.04 3.77 8.30
CA LEU A 124 -16.48 3.53 8.16
C LEU A 124 -17.05 3.06 9.51
N ALA A 125 -17.66 3.97 10.27
CA ALA A 125 -18.24 3.70 11.58
C ALA A 125 -19.77 3.63 11.55
N GLY A 126 -20.37 2.82 12.44
CA GLY A 126 -21.82 2.68 12.56
C GLY A 126 -22.26 1.38 13.25
N PRO A 127 -23.55 1.25 13.65
CA PRO A 127 -24.08 0.08 14.37
C PRO A 127 -24.04 -1.19 13.54
N SER A 128 -24.17 -2.37 14.15
CA SER A 128 -24.29 -3.63 13.39
C SER A 128 -25.45 -3.57 12.40
N GLY A 129 -25.30 -4.18 11.23
CA GLY A 129 -26.33 -4.15 10.17
C GLY A 129 -26.42 -2.84 9.35
N SER A 130 -25.67 -1.79 9.68
CA SER A 130 -25.66 -0.52 8.91
C SER A 130 -25.04 -0.58 7.51
N GLY A 131 -24.57 -1.76 7.06
CA GLY A 131 -24.01 -1.93 5.72
C GLY A 131 -22.50 -1.70 5.58
N LYS A 132 -21.73 -1.52 6.68
CA LYS A 132 -20.26 -1.34 6.63
C LYS A 132 -19.54 -2.42 5.80
N THR A 133 -19.80 -3.69 6.10
CA THR A 133 -19.22 -4.83 5.36
C THR A 133 -19.61 -4.81 3.88
N GLN A 134 -20.85 -4.42 3.58
CA GLN A 134 -21.33 -4.30 2.19
C GLN A 134 -20.59 -3.20 1.43
N MET A 135 -20.41 -2.04 2.08
CA MET A 135 -19.62 -0.93 1.54
C MET A 135 -18.16 -1.33 1.31
N CYS A 136 -17.57 -2.13 2.20
CA CYS A 136 -16.20 -2.59 2.03
C CYS A 136 -16.03 -3.57 0.84
N CYS A 137 -16.94 -4.54 0.69
CA CYS A 137 -16.93 -5.44 -0.47
C CYS A 137 -17.09 -4.65 -1.79
N GLN A 138 -18.02 -3.70 -1.78
CA GLN A 138 -18.29 -2.77 -2.87
C GLN A 138 -17.05 -1.96 -3.28
N LEU A 139 -16.39 -1.32 -2.30
CA LEU A 139 -15.19 -0.52 -2.55
C LEU A 139 -14.02 -1.39 -3.03
N SER A 140 -13.88 -2.62 -2.53
CA SER A 140 -12.86 -3.57 -3.00
C SER A 140 -13.05 -3.90 -4.48
N VAL A 141 -14.30 -4.15 -4.90
CA VAL A 141 -14.67 -4.39 -6.30
C VAL A 141 -14.40 -3.15 -7.16
N LEU A 142 -14.75 -1.95 -6.70
CA LEU A 142 -14.51 -0.72 -7.46
C LEU A 142 -13.02 -0.38 -7.58
N ALA A 143 -12.24 -0.56 -6.51
CA ALA A 143 -10.79 -0.32 -6.54
C ALA A 143 -10.08 -1.22 -7.57
N ALA A 144 -10.47 -2.50 -7.59
CA ALA A 144 -9.93 -3.49 -8.51
C ALA A 144 -10.42 -3.35 -9.95
N ALA A 145 -11.44 -2.53 -10.21
CA ALA A 145 -12.06 -2.46 -11.54
C ALA A 145 -11.18 -1.66 -12.50
N PRO A 146 -11.16 -2.00 -13.80
CA PRO A 146 -10.42 -1.22 -14.78
C PRO A 146 -10.84 0.25 -14.81
N GLN A 147 -9.92 1.14 -15.17
CA GLN A 147 -10.19 2.58 -15.26
C GLN A 147 -11.33 2.91 -16.24
N HIS A 148 -11.42 2.21 -17.37
CA HIS A 148 -12.51 2.39 -18.32
C HIS A 148 -13.89 1.99 -17.76
N ALA A 149 -13.92 1.22 -16.67
CA ALA A 149 -15.13 0.81 -15.96
C ALA A 149 -15.35 1.63 -14.67
N GLY A 150 -14.60 2.74 -14.50
CA GLY A 150 -14.73 3.65 -13.36
C GLY A 150 -13.99 3.22 -12.09
N GLY A 151 -13.11 2.21 -12.17
CA GLY A 151 -12.24 1.81 -11.07
C GLY A 151 -10.82 2.38 -11.16
N LEU A 152 -9.90 1.86 -10.34
CA LEU A 152 -8.50 2.30 -10.28
C LEU A 152 -7.50 1.30 -10.88
N ALA A 153 -7.98 0.14 -11.32
CA ALA A 153 -7.16 -1.01 -11.74
C ALA A 153 -6.13 -1.44 -10.67
N ALA A 154 -6.42 -1.17 -9.40
CA ALA A 154 -5.50 -1.40 -8.29
C ALA A 154 -5.68 -2.79 -7.65
N GLY A 155 -4.70 -3.25 -6.89
CA GLY A 155 -4.93 -4.34 -5.92
C GLY A 155 -5.84 -3.85 -4.79
N ALA A 156 -6.63 -4.74 -4.19
CA ALA A 156 -7.44 -4.46 -3.01
C ALA A 156 -7.24 -5.56 -1.97
N LEU A 157 -6.71 -5.21 -0.79
CA LEU A 157 -6.58 -6.13 0.35
C LEU A 157 -7.75 -5.95 1.31
N TYR A 158 -8.57 -6.99 1.46
CA TYR A 158 -9.63 -7.06 2.44
C TYR A 158 -9.12 -7.81 3.67
N ILE A 159 -8.97 -7.11 4.80
CA ILE A 159 -8.65 -7.73 6.09
C ILE A 159 -9.96 -7.99 6.84
N ASP A 160 -10.24 -9.25 7.14
CA ASP A 160 -11.45 -9.68 7.82
C ASP A 160 -11.13 -10.18 9.23
N THR A 161 -11.68 -9.51 10.24
CA THR A 161 -11.50 -9.84 11.66
C THR A 161 -12.67 -10.62 12.25
N GLU A 162 -13.81 -10.67 11.56
CA GLU A 162 -15.06 -11.24 12.09
C GLU A 162 -15.58 -12.43 11.26
N GLY A 163 -14.87 -12.81 10.19
CA GLY A 163 -15.32 -13.85 9.27
C GLY A 163 -16.54 -13.44 8.44
N ALA A 164 -16.80 -12.14 8.33
CA ALA A 164 -17.96 -11.57 7.64
C ALA A 164 -17.74 -11.38 6.13
N ALA A 165 -16.50 -11.50 5.65
CA ALA A 165 -16.19 -11.42 4.23
C ALA A 165 -16.72 -12.65 3.49
N SER A 166 -17.41 -12.42 2.38
CA SER A 166 -17.99 -13.48 1.56
C SER A 166 -17.52 -13.35 0.12
N ALA A 167 -16.74 -14.33 -0.35
CA ALA A 167 -16.35 -14.44 -1.76
C ALA A 167 -17.58 -14.50 -2.68
N CYS A 168 -18.66 -15.15 -2.21
CA CYS A 168 -19.93 -15.17 -2.94
C CYS A 168 -20.49 -13.75 -3.11
N ARG A 169 -20.43 -12.93 -2.06
CA ARG A 169 -20.90 -11.54 -2.10
C ARG A 169 -20.04 -10.66 -3.00
N ILE A 170 -18.72 -10.80 -2.96
CA ILE A 170 -17.80 -10.09 -3.88
C ILE A 170 -18.13 -10.46 -5.33
N ARG A 171 -18.31 -11.76 -5.62
CA ARG A 171 -18.69 -12.24 -6.95
C ARG A 171 -20.05 -11.70 -7.40
N GLU A 172 -21.03 -11.62 -6.50
CA GLU A 172 -22.36 -11.06 -6.78
C GLU A 172 -22.29 -9.57 -7.12
N ILE A 173 -21.55 -8.77 -6.33
CA ILE A 173 -21.35 -7.34 -6.60
C ILE A 173 -20.61 -7.15 -7.94
N THR A 174 -19.54 -7.93 -8.17
CA THR A 174 -18.78 -7.89 -9.43
C THR A 174 -19.69 -8.21 -10.62
N SER A 175 -20.56 -9.22 -10.49
CA SER A 175 -21.45 -9.65 -11.58
C SER A 175 -22.61 -8.69 -11.85
N SER A 176 -23.12 -8.02 -10.82
CA SER A 176 -24.16 -7.01 -11.00
C SER A 176 -23.64 -5.72 -11.63
N ARG A 177 -22.37 -5.38 -11.38
CA ARG A 177 -21.72 -4.17 -11.91
C ARG A 177 -21.13 -4.34 -13.30
N PHE A 178 -20.49 -5.47 -13.55
CA PHE A 178 -19.72 -5.69 -14.76
C PHE A 178 -20.32 -6.82 -15.58
N GLN A 179 -20.92 -6.47 -16.72
CA GLN A 179 -21.57 -7.43 -17.62
C GLN A 179 -20.57 -8.23 -18.44
N ILE A 180 -19.36 -7.70 -18.67
CA ILE A 180 -18.32 -8.34 -19.48
C ILE A 180 -17.55 -9.37 -18.63
N SER A 181 -17.48 -10.62 -19.09
CA SER A 181 -16.85 -11.74 -18.36
C SER A 181 -15.35 -11.53 -18.13
N GLN A 182 -14.65 -10.92 -19.11
CA GLN A 182 -13.23 -10.59 -18.99
C GLN A 182 -12.97 -9.58 -17.88
N THR A 183 -13.72 -8.47 -17.85
CA THR A 183 -13.66 -7.45 -16.79
C THR A 183 -13.92 -8.06 -15.41
N ARG A 184 -14.86 -9.01 -15.29
CA ARG A 184 -15.14 -9.71 -14.03
C ARG A 184 -13.94 -10.53 -13.54
N ARG A 185 -13.27 -11.25 -14.45
CA ARG A 185 -12.11 -12.08 -14.11
C ARG A 185 -10.92 -11.22 -13.70
N GLU A 186 -10.61 -10.19 -14.49
CA GLU A 186 -9.54 -9.24 -14.19
C GLU A 186 -9.77 -8.54 -12.84
N ASN A 187 -11.01 -8.13 -12.55
CA ASN A 187 -11.37 -7.52 -11.28
C ASN A 187 -11.18 -8.47 -10.09
N SER A 188 -11.75 -9.68 -10.17
CA SER A 188 -11.67 -10.64 -9.06
C SER A 188 -10.23 -11.09 -8.79
N SER A 189 -9.35 -11.10 -9.79
CA SER A 189 -7.93 -11.45 -9.64
C SER A 189 -7.08 -10.41 -8.89
N ARG A 190 -7.64 -9.24 -8.58
CA ARG A 190 -6.96 -8.14 -7.88
C ARG A 190 -7.49 -7.93 -6.45
N ILE A 191 -8.44 -8.75 -6.00
CA ILE A 191 -9.02 -8.66 -4.66
C ILE A 191 -8.46 -9.81 -3.81
N PHE A 192 -7.73 -9.47 -2.77
CA PHE A 192 -7.11 -10.40 -1.84
C PHE A 192 -7.89 -10.38 -0.53
N LEU A 193 -8.27 -11.56 -0.04
CA LEU A 193 -8.93 -11.71 1.25
C LEU A 193 -7.95 -12.31 2.26
N HIS A 194 -7.81 -11.63 3.39
CA HIS A 194 -6.96 -12.08 4.49
C HIS A 194 -7.75 -12.07 5.79
N THR A 195 -7.92 -13.24 6.41
CA THR A 195 -8.65 -13.37 7.67
C THR A 195 -7.68 -13.35 8.84
N VAL A 196 -7.95 -12.50 9.82
CA VAL A 196 -7.13 -12.33 11.02
C VAL A 196 -7.98 -12.63 12.25
N SER A 197 -7.58 -13.64 13.02
CA SER A 197 -8.34 -14.10 14.19
C SER A 197 -7.91 -13.46 15.51
N THR A 198 -6.75 -12.78 15.55
CA THR A 198 -6.22 -12.15 16.77
C THR A 198 -5.62 -10.77 16.48
N ALA A 199 -5.68 -9.86 17.47
CA ALA A 199 -5.06 -8.54 17.35
C ALA A 199 -3.53 -8.64 17.14
N ASP A 200 -2.85 -9.58 17.80
CA ASP A 200 -1.42 -9.81 17.63
C ASP A 200 -1.07 -10.13 16.17
N SER A 201 -1.86 -11.00 15.52
CA SER A 201 -1.66 -11.34 14.11
C SER A 201 -1.82 -10.13 13.19
N LEU A 202 -2.62 -9.13 13.58
CA LEU A 202 -2.76 -7.87 12.84
C LEU A 202 -1.54 -6.96 13.03
N HIS A 203 -0.96 -6.92 14.24
CA HIS A 203 0.22 -6.10 14.53
C HIS A 203 1.47 -6.56 13.77
N HIS A 204 1.59 -7.86 13.53
CA HIS A 204 2.70 -8.45 12.80
C HIS A 204 2.50 -8.43 11.28
N LEU A 205 1.31 -8.02 10.79
CA LEU A 205 0.99 -8.06 9.38
C LEU A 205 1.74 -6.97 8.61
N SER A 206 2.58 -7.40 7.67
CA SER A 206 3.35 -6.55 6.77
C SER A 206 3.02 -6.89 5.31
N LEU A 207 2.77 -5.86 4.50
CA LEU A 207 2.60 -6.03 3.05
C LEU A 207 4.00 -6.01 2.41
N ALA A 208 4.54 -7.19 2.08
CA ALA A 208 5.88 -7.32 1.52
C ALA A 208 5.93 -6.98 0.02
N HIS A 209 4.85 -7.26 -0.71
CA HIS A 209 4.78 -6.98 -2.15
C HIS A 209 3.33 -6.87 -2.63
N CYS A 210 3.08 -5.96 -3.57
CA CYS A 210 1.86 -5.98 -4.37
C CYS A 210 2.15 -5.46 -5.78
N SER A 211 1.95 -6.30 -6.79
CA SER A 211 2.08 -5.94 -8.21
C SER A 211 0.97 -6.62 -9.02
N GLY A 212 0.05 -5.81 -9.55
CA GLY A 212 -1.05 -6.32 -10.37
C GLY A 212 -1.92 -7.35 -9.65
N THR A 213 -1.75 -8.62 -9.99
CA THR A 213 -2.47 -9.78 -9.43
C THR A 213 -1.68 -10.54 -8.37
N ASP A 214 -0.46 -10.11 -8.06
CA ASP A 214 0.40 -10.75 -7.07
C ASP A 214 0.44 -9.90 -5.80
N MET A 215 0.16 -10.52 -4.65
CA MET A 215 0.29 -9.90 -3.33
C MET A 215 0.96 -10.88 -2.37
N LEU A 216 2.01 -10.41 -1.71
CA LEU A 216 2.71 -11.14 -0.65
C LEU A 216 2.49 -10.42 0.67
N ILE A 217 1.84 -11.13 1.60
CA ILE A 217 1.67 -10.71 2.99
C ILE A 217 2.63 -11.53 3.83
N THR A 218 3.39 -10.86 4.69
CA THR A 218 4.31 -11.48 5.65
C THR A 218 3.89 -11.15 7.07
N TYR A 219 4.35 -11.97 8.01
CA TYR A 219 4.27 -11.68 9.44
C TYR A 219 5.68 -11.41 9.94
N THR A 220 5.92 -10.24 10.53
CA THR A 220 7.22 -9.82 11.09
C THR A 220 7.24 -9.94 12.59
#